data_AF-A0A936KMM0-F1
#
_entry.id   AF-A0A936KMM0-F1
#
_cell.length_a   1.000
_cell.length_b   1.000
_cell.length_c   1.000
_cell.angle_alpha   90.00
_cell.angle_beta   90.00
_cell.angle_gamma   90.00
#
_symmetry.space_group_name_H-M   'P 1'
#
loop_
_entity.id
_entity.type
_entity.pdbx_description
1 polymer ?
#
loop_
_entity_poly.entity_id
_entity_poly.type
_entity_poly.pdbx_seq_one_letter_code
_entity_poly.pdbx_strand_id
1 'polypeptide(L)'
;MRISRLEKEKLIWGEISDKPKFAYDNQQYFAEATTFFMTGENLKFLLAILNSKVSEWYFNLIGTTTGMGTNRWKKYKIELLPIKQPSEDQEKEIVSLVNKILESKKNNPQTDTSEHENQIDQLVYKLYDLTDKEIAIIEGNVK
;
A
#
# COMPACT_ATOMS: atom_id res chain seq x y z
N MET A 1 -24.92 4.77 -8.91
CA MET A 1 -23.49 5.13 -8.72
C MET A 1 -23.34 6.60 -9.08
N ARG A 2 -22.88 7.47 -8.16
CA ARG A 2 -22.68 8.91 -8.47
C ARG A 2 -21.26 9.10 -9.00
N ILE A 3 -21.13 9.63 -10.22
CA ILE A 3 -19.85 9.89 -10.89
C ILE A 3 -18.93 10.78 -10.04
N SER A 4 -19.50 11.70 -9.26
CA SER A 4 -18.76 12.60 -8.36
C SER A 4 -17.89 11.94 -7.29
N ARG A 5 -18.05 10.64 -7.01
CA ARG A 5 -17.13 9.91 -6.11
C ARG A 5 -15.80 9.56 -6.77
N LEU A 6 -15.76 9.49 -8.11
CA LEU A 6 -14.55 9.19 -8.88
C LEU A 6 -13.64 10.42 -9.02
N GLU A 7 -14.18 11.60 -8.77
CA GLU A 7 -13.49 12.89 -8.82
C GLU A 7 -12.68 13.20 -7.55
N LYS A 8 -12.93 12.46 -6.47
CA LYS A 8 -12.16 12.56 -5.22
C LYS A 8 -10.84 11.82 -5.33
N GLU A 9 -9.88 12.24 -4.50
CA GLU A 9 -8.65 11.48 -4.29
C GLU A 9 -8.99 10.05 -3.86
N LYS A 10 -8.27 9.09 -4.43
CA LYS A 10 -8.55 7.67 -4.24
C LYS A 10 -7.30 6.82 -4.31
N LEU A 11 -7.34 5.67 -3.66
CA LEU A 11 -6.39 4.60 -3.90
C LEU A 11 -6.96 3.63 -4.92
N ILE A 12 -6.13 3.20 -5.84
CA ILE A 12 -6.48 2.28 -6.94
C ILE A 12 -5.52 1.09 -6.89
N TRP A 13 -6.02 -0.12 -7.13
CA TRP A 13 -5.18 -1.31 -7.29
C TRP A 13 -5.83 -2.34 -8.22
N GLY A 14 -5.00 -3.10 -8.92
CA GLY A 14 -5.44 -4.22 -9.74
C GLY A 14 -5.76 -5.46 -8.91
N GLU A 15 -6.71 -6.28 -9.35
CA GLU A 15 -7.03 -7.52 -8.66
C GLU A 15 -5.86 -8.51 -8.65
N ILE A 16 -5.12 -8.65 -9.75
CA ILE A 16 -4.08 -9.67 -9.90
C ILE A 16 -2.72 -8.98 -9.91
N SER A 17 -1.90 -9.30 -8.91
CA SER A 17 -0.52 -8.81 -8.82
C SER A 17 0.32 -9.77 -7.98
N ASP A 18 1.60 -9.89 -8.32
CA ASP A 18 2.61 -10.62 -7.57
C ASP A 18 2.94 -9.94 -6.23
N LYS A 19 2.94 -8.61 -6.21
CA LYS A 19 3.24 -7.77 -5.03
C LYS A 19 2.18 -6.67 -4.83
N PRO A 20 2.11 -5.96 -3.69
CA PRO A 20 1.22 -4.81 -3.57
C PRO A 20 1.58 -3.75 -4.62
N LYS A 21 0.55 -3.27 -5.32
CA LYS A 21 0.66 -2.21 -6.34
C LYS A 21 -0.50 -1.24 -6.17
N PHE A 22 -0.58 -0.64 -4.98
CA PHE A 22 -1.56 0.40 -4.70
C PHE A 22 -1.02 1.73 -5.21
N ALA A 23 -1.85 2.46 -5.94
CA ALA A 23 -1.52 3.76 -6.50
C ALA A 23 -2.44 4.83 -5.92
N TYR A 24 -1.87 6.00 -5.63
CA TYR A 24 -2.63 7.18 -5.27
C TYR A 24 -3.02 7.95 -6.53
N ASP A 25 -4.32 8.20 -6.67
CA ASP A 25 -4.87 8.95 -7.77
C ASP A 25 -5.51 10.26 -7.28
N ASN A 26 -4.94 11.38 -7.75
CA ASN A 26 -5.49 12.73 -7.63
C ASN A 26 -5.77 13.38 -9.00
N GLN A 27 -5.73 12.60 -10.08
CA GLN A 27 -5.94 13.04 -11.47
C GLN A 27 -7.24 12.49 -12.07
N GLN A 28 -8.09 11.88 -11.24
CA GLN A 28 -9.42 11.39 -11.63
C GLN A 28 -9.37 10.29 -12.70
N TYR A 29 -8.36 9.44 -12.67
CA TYR A 29 -8.31 8.26 -13.54
C TYR A 29 -9.52 7.35 -13.30
N PHE A 30 -9.99 6.73 -14.37
CA PHE A 30 -11.08 5.76 -14.33
C PHE A 30 -10.50 4.36 -14.26
N ALA A 31 -10.87 3.63 -13.22
CA ALA A 31 -10.52 2.23 -13.04
C ALA A 31 -11.23 1.41 -14.13
N GLU A 32 -10.46 0.73 -14.97
CA GLU A 32 -10.99 -0.20 -15.96
C GLU A 32 -11.30 -1.56 -15.32
N ALA A 33 -11.95 -2.47 -16.06
CA ALA A 33 -12.31 -3.80 -15.56
C ALA A 33 -11.18 -4.47 -14.78
N THR A 34 -11.53 -5.20 -13.72
CA THR A 34 -10.59 -5.90 -12.80
C THR A 34 -9.69 -5.00 -11.94
N THR A 35 -10.07 -3.73 -11.80
CA THR A 35 -9.43 -2.77 -10.89
C THR A 35 -10.41 -2.38 -9.79
N PHE A 36 -9.90 -2.18 -8.57
CA PHE A 36 -10.64 -1.69 -7.43
C PHE A 36 -10.16 -0.29 -7.04
N PHE A 37 -11.00 0.45 -6.33
CA PHE A 37 -10.60 1.71 -5.73
C PHE A 37 -11.25 1.92 -4.37
N MET A 38 -10.64 2.77 -3.56
CA MET A 38 -11.21 3.25 -2.31
C MET A 38 -10.97 4.74 -2.12
N THR A 39 -11.94 5.39 -1.47
CA THR A 39 -11.91 6.81 -1.08
C THR A 39 -12.04 6.87 0.43
N GLY A 40 -11.44 7.87 1.07
CA GLY A 40 -11.51 8.02 2.52
C GLY A 40 -10.55 9.11 3.00
N GLU A 41 -10.26 9.07 4.30
CA GLU A 41 -9.28 9.95 4.95
C GLU A 41 -7.91 9.26 5.00
N ASN A 42 -6.85 10.05 5.19
CA ASN A 42 -5.48 9.58 5.38
C ASN A 42 -5.00 8.59 4.29
N LEU A 43 -5.44 8.80 3.04
CA LEU A 43 -5.15 7.90 1.91
C LEU A 43 -3.65 7.71 1.67
N LYS A 44 -2.82 8.74 1.93
CA LYS A 44 -1.36 8.64 1.79
C LYS A 44 -0.74 7.76 2.88
N PHE A 45 -1.24 7.83 4.11
CA PHE A 45 -0.83 6.91 5.16
C PHE A 45 -1.26 5.47 4.80
N LEU A 46 -2.52 5.28 4.38
CA LEU A 46 -3.00 3.97 3.93
C LEU A 46 -2.17 3.44 2.75
N LEU A 47 -1.77 4.31 1.81
CA LEU A 47 -0.89 3.95 0.69
C LEU A 47 0.44 3.37 1.19
N ALA A 48 1.04 3.98 2.21
CA ALA A 48 2.27 3.48 2.82
C ALA A 48 2.06 2.11 3.45
N ILE A 49 1.01 1.96 4.27
CA ILE A 49 0.74 0.68 4.94
C ILE A 49 0.46 -0.42 3.91
N LEU A 50 -0.38 -0.16 2.91
CA LEU A 50 -0.79 -1.17 1.92
C LEU A 50 0.33 -1.61 0.98
N ASN A 51 1.32 -0.75 0.72
CA ASN A 51 2.51 -1.11 -0.06
C ASN A 51 3.70 -1.59 0.80
N SER A 52 3.56 -1.64 2.12
CA SER A 52 4.64 -2.12 3.00
C SER A 52 4.83 -3.64 2.94
N LYS A 53 6.02 -4.10 3.30
CA LYS A 53 6.34 -5.53 3.42
C LYS A 53 5.46 -6.26 4.43
N VAL A 54 5.01 -5.58 5.49
CA VAL A 54 4.08 -6.17 6.48
C VAL A 54 2.75 -6.54 5.82
N SER A 55 2.18 -5.62 5.01
CA SER A 55 0.93 -5.87 4.30
C SER A 55 1.08 -6.95 3.23
N GLU A 56 2.20 -6.95 2.50
CA GLU A 56 2.50 -8.01 1.53
C GLU A 56 2.57 -9.37 2.22
N TRP A 57 3.38 -9.49 3.28
CA TRP A 57 3.54 -10.71 4.04
C TRP A 57 2.21 -11.23 4.58
N TYR A 58 1.43 -10.37 5.23
CA TYR A 58 0.15 -10.77 5.80
C TYR A 58 -0.83 -11.18 4.68
N PHE A 59 -0.87 -10.43 3.58
CA PHE A 59 -1.73 -10.77 2.46
C PHE A 59 -1.34 -12.11 1.82
N ASN A 60 -0.05 -12.46 1.76
CA ASN A 60 0.41 -13.76 1.30
C ASN A 60 -0.14 -14.92 2.14
N LEU A 61 -0.44 -14.70 3.43
CA LEU A 61 -1.02 -15.72 4.32
C LEU A 61 -2.53 -15.90 4.12
N ILE A 62 -3.25 -14.81 3.83
CA ILE A 62 -4.72 -14.81 3.79
C ILE A 62 -5.29 -14.76 2.36
N GLY A 63 -4.46 -14.42 1.39
CA GLY A 63 -4.81 -14.19 0.00
C GLY A 63 -5.13 -15.48 -0.74
N THR A 64 -5.87 -15.34 -1.84
CA THR A 64 -6.11 -16.45 -2.77
C THR A 64 -5.20 -16.28 -3.98
N THR A 65 -4.57 -17.35 -4.44
CA THR A 65 -3.72 -17.31 -5.63
C THR A 65 -4.52 -17.66 -6.89
N THR A 66 -4.01 -17.27 -8.06
CA THR A 66 -4.57 -17.64 -9.36
C THR A 66 -4.24 -19.09 -9.78
N GLY A 67 -3.58 -19.87 -8.92
CA GLY A 67 -2.99 -21.17 -9.27
C GLY A 67 -1.65 -21.08 -10.01
N MET A 68 -1.25 -19.89 -10.48
CA MET A 68 0.04 -19.63 -11.15
C MET A 68 1.01 -18.81 -10.28
N GLY A 69 0.81 -18.81 -8.95
CA GLY A 69 1.69 -18.10 -8.01
C GLY A 69 1.46 -16.58 -7.91
N THR A 70 0.45 -16.02 -8.58
CA THR A 70 0.08 -14.61 -8.40
C THR A 70 -1.09 -14.44 -7.43
N ASN A 71 -1.04 -13.40 -6.60
CA ASN A 71 -2.07 -13.10 -5.62
C ASN A 71 -3.26 -12.39 -6.24
N ARG A 72 -4.45 -12.68 -5.70
CA ARG A 72 -5.68 -11.94 -5.98
C ARG A 72 -5.98 -10.98 -4.82
N TRP A 73 -5.64 -9.71 -5.01
CA TRP A 73 -5.86 -8.57 -4.12
C TRP A 73 -7.34 -8.16 -4.05
N LYS A 74 -8.18 -9.11 -3.64
CA LYS A 74 -9.62 -8.92 -3.50
C LYS A 74 -9.93 -7.92 -2.38
N LYS A 75 -10.83 -6.99 -2.65
CA LYS A 75 -11.30 -5.99 -1.69
C LYS A 75 -11.62 -6.56 -0.30
N TYR A 76 -12.42 -7.62 -0.22
CA TYR A 76 -12.85 -8.19 1.06
C TYR A 76 -11.70 -8.80 1.89
N LYS A 77 -10.56 -9.13 1.27
CA LYS A 77 -9.35 -9.58 1.98
C LYS A 77 -8.50 -8.41 2.44
N ILE A 78 -8.45 -7.32 1.66
CA ILE A 78 -7.78 -6.08 2.05
C ILE A 78 -8.45 -5.48 3.29
N GLU A 79 -9.78 -5.57 3.39
CA GLU A 79 -10.53 -5.13 4.58
C GLU A 79 -10.21 -5.93 5.86
N LEU A 80 -9.49 -7.06 5.76
CA LEU A 80 -9.02 -7.83 6.91
C LEU A 80 -7.61 -7.43 7.37
N LEU A 81 -6.91 -6.57 6.63
CA LEU A 81 -5.58 -6.12 7.03
C LEU A 81 -5.66 -5.38 8.36
N PRO A 82 -4.86 -5.76 9.37
CA PRO A 82 -4.84 -5.05 10.64
C PRO A 82 -4.14 -3.70 10.45
N ILE A 83 -4.89 -2.61 10.34
CA ILE A 83 -4.33 -1.25 10.23
C ILE A 83 -4.27 -0.63 11.63
N LYS A 84 -3.08 -0.51 12.20
CA LYS A 84 -2.88 0.22 13.46
C LYS A 84 -3.09 1.72 13.24
N GLN A 85 -3.71 2.38 14.22
CA GLN A 85 -3.82 3.84 14.24
C GLN A 85 -2.48 4.44 14.68
N PRO A 86 -1.86 5.31 13.88
CA PRO A 86 -0.61 5.97 14.25
C PRO A 86 -0.85 7.12 15.23
N SER A 87 0.20 7.56 15.91
CA SER A 87 0.22 8.90 16.50
C SER A 87 0.29 9.98 15.40
N GLU A 88 -0.03 11.23 15.75
CA GLU A 88 0.02 12.34 14.79
C GLU A 88 1.43 12.52 14.19
N ASP A 89 2.48 12.35 15.00
CA ASP A 89 3.86 12.47 14.54
C ASP A 89 4.27 11.31 13.63
N GLN A 90 3.88 10.08 13.97
CA GLN A 90 4.12 8.90 13.12
C GLN A 90 3.42 9.04 11.77
N GLU A 91 2.17 9.51 11.77
CA GLU A 91 1.42 9.74 10.54
C GLU A 91 2.11 10.80 9.67
N LYS A 92 2.50 11.94 10.26
CA LYS A 92 3.20 13.01 9.55
C LYS A 92 4.51 12.54 8.94
N GLU A 93 5.29 11.75 9.68
CA GLU A 93 6.58 11.23 9.21
C GLU A 93 6.38 10.30 8.00
N ILE A 94 5.47 9.33 8.11
CA ILE A 94 5.16 8.39 7.02
C ILE A 94 4.61 9.13 5.79
N VAL A 95 3.67 10.06 5.99
CA VAL A 95 3.06 10.83 4.90
C VAL A 95 4.08 11.74 4.22
N SER A 96 5.06 12.28 4.96
CA SER A 96 6.17 13.06 4.39
C SER A 96 7.00 12.23 3.41
N LEU A 97 7.36 10.99 3.77
CA LEU A 97 8.08 10.07 2.88
C LEU A 97 7.24 9.72 1.65
N VAL A 98 5.95 9.43 1.83
CA VAL A 98 5.03 9.18 0.70
C VAL A 98 4.98 10.37 -0.26
N ASN A 99 4.89 11.60 0.25
CA ASN A 99 4.88 12.79 -0.61
C ASN A 99 6.17 12.91 -1.43
N LYS A 100 7.33 12.64 -0.84
CA LYS A 100 8.62 12.62 -1.56
C LYS A 100 8.61 11.60 -2.69
N ILE A 101 8.15 10.37 -2.41
CA ILE A 101 8.03 9.30 -3.42
C ILE A 101 7.12 9.74 -4.57
N LEU A 102 5.93 10.26 -4.24
CA LEU A 102 4.95 10.70 -5.24
C LEU A 102 5.49 11.85 -6.09
N GLU A 103 6.18 12.82 -5.49
CA GLU A 103 6.81 13.94 -6.21
C GLU A 103 7.94 13.46 -7.13
N SER A 104 8.82 12.58 -6.64
CA SER A 104 9.90 11.98 -7.44
C SER A 104 9.37 11.19 -8.64
N LYS A 105 8.33 10.37 -8.44
CA LYS A 105 7.71 9.57 -9.51
C LYS A 105 6.84 10.41 -10.47
N LYS A 106 6.30 11.54 -10.02
CA LYS A 106 5.60 12.50 -10.88
C LYS A 106 6.54 13.13 -11.90
N ASN A 107 7.76 13.49 -11.48
CA ASN A 107 8.77 14.08 -12.37
C ASN A 107 9.38 13.05 -13.32
N ASN A 108 9.65 11.83 -12.82
CA ASN A 108 10.10 10.71 -13.63
C ASN A 108 9.56 9.39 -13.03
N PRO A 109 8.64 8.70 -13.73
CA PRO A 109 8.04 7.44 -13.23
C PRO A 109 9.04 6.31 -12.97
N GLN A 110 10.24 6.39 -13.54
CA GLN A 110 11.31 5.40 -13.36
C GLN A 110 12.32 5.79 -12.26
N THR A 111 12.08 6.89 -11.54
CA THR A 111 12.93 7.29 -10.41
C THR A 111 12.92 6.18 -9.35
N ASP A 112 14.12 5.75 -8.96
CA ASP A 112 14.28 4.83 -7.84
C ASP A 112 13.92 5.53 -6.53
N THR A 113 12.98 4.93 -5.80
CA THR A 113 12.50 5.41 -4.50
C THR A 113 12.69 4.39 -3.39
N SER A 114 13.50 3.34 -3.65
CA SER A 114 13.69 2.21 -2.73
C SER A 114 14.16 2.64 -1.34
N GLU A 115 14.97 3.70 -1.24
CA GLU A 115 15.41 4.23 0.05
C GLU A 115 14.23 4.74 0.91
N HIS A 116 13.34 5.53 0.32
CA HIS A 116 12.15 6.05 1.02
C HIS A 116 11.16 4.93 1.33
N GLU A 117 11.01 3.96 0.42
CA GLU A 117 10.17 2.77 0.62
C GLU A 117 10.70 1.92 1.80
N ASN A 118 12.01 1.69 1.86
CA ASN A 118 12.64 1.00 2.99
C ASN A 118 12.49 1.77 4.31
N GLN A 119 12.61 3.10 4.29
CA GLN A 119 12.36 3.92 5.50
C GLN A 119 10.91 3.79 5.98
N ILE A 120 9.95 3.78 5.05
CA ILE A 120 8.54 3.51 5.37
C ILE A 120 8.41 2.12 6.03
N ASP A 121 9.00 1.08 5.46
CA ASP A 121 8.94 -0.27 6.07
C ASP A 121 9.45 -0.27 7.51
N GLN A 122 10.57 0.41 7.80
CA GLN A 122 11.09 0.53 9.16
C GLN A 122 10.12 1.26 10.11
N LEU A 123 9.46 2.32 9.65
CA LEU A 123 8.44 3.01 10.44
C LEU A 123 7.20 2.15 10.66
N VAL A 124 6.82 1.35 9.66
CA VAL A 124 5.71 0.41 9.76
C VAL A 124 6.05 -0.70 10.76
N TYR A 125 7.25 -1.26 10.74
CA TYR A 125 7.68 -2.24 11.74
C TYR A 125 7.60 -1.69 13.17
N LYS A 126 8.06 -0.45 13.36
CA LYS A 126 7.93 0.26 14.64
C LYS A 126 6.47 0.50 15.02
N LEU A 127 5.62 0.90 14.08
CA LEU A 127 4.19 1.10 14.33
C LEU A 127 3.52 -0.19 14.84
N TYR A 128 3.92 -1.34 14.29
CA TYR A 128 3.41 -2.65 14.72
C TYR A 128 4.10 -3.22 15.96
N ASP A 129 5.11 -2.54 16.51
CA ASP A 129 5.94 -3.02 17.63
C ASP A 129 6.63 -4.37 17.32
N LEU A 130 7.04 -4.57 16.07
CA LEU A 130 7.66 -5.82 15.64
C LEU A 130 9.09 -5.95 16.14
N THR A 131 9.43 -7.17 16.58
CA THR A 131 10.80 -7.53 16.98
C THR A 131 11.66 -7.85 15.77
N ASP A 132 12.99 -7.78 15.92
CA ASP A 132 13.94 -8.13 14.86
C ASP A 132 13.71 -9.54 14.30
N LYS A 133 13.27 -10.48 15.15
CA LYS A 133 12.95 -11.86 14.72
C LYS A 133 11.73 -11.90 13.81
N GLU A 134 10.68 -11.14 14.13
CA GLU A 134 9.47 -11.06 13.32
C GLU A 134 9.74 -10.32 12.02
N ILE A 135 10.53 -9.24 12.06
CA ILE A 135 10.99 -8.54 10.86
C ILE A 135 11.76 -9.49 9.94
N ALA A 136 12.69 -10.29 10.47
CA ALA A 136 13.42 -11.27 9.68
C ALA A 136 12.51 -12.33 9.04
N ILE A 137 11.45 -12.75 9.73
CA ILE A 137 10.44 -13.66 9.16
C ILE A 137 9.70 -12.98 8.01
N ILE A 138 9.26 -11.73 8.20
CA ILE A 138 8.56 -10.96 7.16
C ILE A 138 9.45 -10.81 5.93
N GLU A 139 10.66 -10.28 6.10
CA GLU A 139 11.59 -10.02 5.00
C GLU A 139 12.04 -11.30 4.28
N GLY A 140 12.12 -12.43 4.98
CA GLY A 140 12.41 -13.72 4.35
C GLY A 140 11.27 -14.30 3.50
N ASN A 141 10.06 -13.76 3.62
CA ASN A 141 8.84 -14.25 2.95
C ASN A 141 8.26 -13.27 1.92
N VAL A 142 8.89 -12.11 1.72
CA VAL A 142 8.56 -11.13 0.67
C VAL A 142 9.77 -10.97 -0.25
N LYS A 143 9.55 -10.64 -1.53
CA LYS A 143 10.61 -10.60 -2.55
C LYS A 143 10.66 -9.30 -3.33
#